data_AF-A0Z062-F1
#
_entry.id   AF-A0Z062-F1
#
_cell.length_a   1.000
_cell.length_b   1.000
_cell.length_c   1.000
_cell.angle_alpha   90.00
_cell.angle_beta   90.00
_cell.angle_gamma   90.00
#
_symmetry.space_group_name_H-M   'P 1'
#
loop_
_entity.id
_entity.type
_entity.pdbx_description
1 polymer ?
#
loop_
_entity_poly.entity_id
_entity_poly.type
_entity_poly.pdbx_seq_one_letter_code
_entity_poly.pdbx_strand_id
1 'polypeptide(L)'
;MNDKFLKEIANSLFFDKTPAAEEHQCLFRLRFHPENYKLQTNPRQDNNNTIASLMKQELNCLPTDIQGRLAEVIRELVNQYQLELDSDKQESQNWINRKQGQRGIWREVYQWLWDYKFPRWELDHLYWEPLKQQVYDENWIKIKPETVRNWELLELPEPEPLPVGEPLFITIKLPPESRYLLLLHRGITQRCFLCPSMVFAPQYRADENVIRLPQTESYWYQQKKIGIRLTTPGTDEYIAIALKEALDFDWLNPTKQELIPNWTSDRMEQLLGWLSDNPSSWQGCYQEFKVVKR
;
A
#
# COMPACT_ATOMS: atom_id res chain seq x y z
N MET A 1 12.54 -10.29 -9.03
CA MET A 1 11.48 -9.36 -8.58
C MET A 1 10.21 -9.56 -9.41
N ASN A 2 10.26 -9.38 -10.73
CA ASN A 2 9.10 -9.52 -11.63
C ASN A 2 8.34 -10.86 -11.51
N ASP A 3 9.05 -12.00 -11.54
CA ASP A 3 8.42 -13.32 -11.39
C ASP A 3 7.74 -13.50 -10.03
N LYS A 4 8.37 -12.99 -8.96
CA LYS A 4 7.83 -13.05 -7.60
C LYS A 4 6.53 -12.23 -7.53
N PHE A 5 6.55 -11.00 -8.04
CA PHE A 5 5.37 -10.14 -8.13
C PHE A 5 4.22 -10.83 -8.87
N LEU A 6 4.45 -11.29 -10.10
CA LEU A 6 3.39 -11.90 -10.92
C LEU A 6 2.87 -13.20 -10.29
N LYS A 7 3.73 -13.98 -9.65
CA LYS A 7 3.33 -15.20 -8.94
C LYS A 7 2.43 -14.88 -7.75
N GLU A 8 2.78 -13.87 -6.95
CA GLU A 8 1.96 -13.47 -5.80
C GLU A 8 0.62 -12.89 -6.21
N ILE A 9 0.58 -12.03 -7.22
CA ILE A 9 -0.68 -11.50 -7.76
C ILE A 9 -1.54 -12.65 -8.33
N ALA A 10 -0.96 -13.57 -9.12
CA ALA A 10 -1.68 -14.71 -9.68
C ALA A 10 -2.25 -15.63 -8.58
N ASN A 11 -1.47 -15.93 -7.54
CA ASN A 11 -1.92 -16.74 -6.41
C ASN A 11 -3.02 -16.03 -5.62
N SER A 12 -2.96 -14.70 -5.51
CA SER A 12 -3.97 -13.92 -4.82
C SER A 12 -5.30 -13.88 -5.58
N LEU A 13 -5.25 -13.79 -6.91
CA LEU A 13 -6.42 -13.79 -7.79
C LEU A 13 -7.07 -15.17 -7.92
N PHE A 14 -6.25 -16.22 -7.96
CA PHE A 14 -6.69 -17.57 -8.25
C PHE A 14 -6.19 -18.53 -7.16
N PHE A 15 -6.68 -18.38 -5.94
CA PHE A 15 -6.21 -19.18 -4.79
C PHE A 15 -6.64 -20.65 -4.86
N ASP A 16 -7.71 -20.96 -5.60
CA ASP A 16 -8.23 -22.30 -5.75
C ASP A 16 -7.29 -23.19 -6.58
N LYS A 17 -7.07 -24.44 -6.16
CA LYS A 17 -6.26 -25.43 -6.90
C LYS A 17 -7.06 -26.19 -7.97
N THR A 18 -7.93 -25.48 -8.69
CA THR A 18 -8.66 -26.08 -9.80
C THR A 18 -7.81 -26.04 -11.07
N PRO A 19 -7.96 -27.00 -12.01
CA PRO A 19 -7.24 -26.94 -13.29
C PRO A 19 -7.48 -25.64 -14.07
N ALA A 20 -8.68 -25.05 -13.96
CA ALA A 20 -8.99 -23.76 -14.56
C ALA A 20 -8.21 -22.60 -13.92
N ALA A 21 -8.04 -22.63 -12.60
CA ALA A 21 -7.24 -21.63 -11.89
C ALA A 21 -5.75 -21.74 -12.24
N GLU A 22 -5.20 -22.95 -12.37
CA GLU A 22 -3.81 -23.15 -12.82
C GLU A 22 -3.58 -22.58 -14.23
N GLU A 23 -4.53 -22.79 -15.14
CA GLU A 23 -4.51 -22.18 -16.47
C GLU A 23 -4.59 -20.65 -16.43
N HIS A 24 -5.42 -20.08 -15.55
CA HIS A 24 -5.54 -18.63 -15.36
C HIS A 24 -4.27 -18.01 -14.76
N GLN A 25 -3.66 -18.67 -13.77
CA GLN A 25 -2.38 -18.26 -13.19
C GLN A 25 -1.27 -18.25 -14.25
N CYS A 26 -1.14 -19.33 -15.02
CA CYS A 26 -0.16 -19.45 -16.08
C CYS A 26 -0.39 -18.37 -17.16
N LEU A 27 -1.63 -18.21 -17.63
CA LEU A 27 -2.00 -17.18 -18.60
C LEU A 27 -1.67 -15.77 -18.09
N PHE A 28 -2.01 -15.45 -16.84
CA PHE A 28 -1.71 -14.17 -16.23
C PHE A 28 -0.19 -13.93 -16.20
N ARG A 29 0.57 -14.86 -15.61
CA ARG A 29 2.03 -14.74 -15.48
C ARG A 29 2.70 -14.56 -16.82
N LEU A 30 2.34 -15.36 -17.83
CA LEU A 30 2.93 -15.27 -19.16
C LEU A 30 2.50 -14.00 -19.89
N ARG A 31 1.21 -13.65 -19.88
CA ARG A 31 0.70 -12.51 -20.66
C ARG A 31 1.19 -11.17 -20.11
N PHE A 32 1.29 -11.04 -18.80
CA PHE A 32 1.69 -9.80 -18.14
C PHE A 32 3.19 -9.74 -17.82
N HIS A 33 4.00 -10.73 -18.24
CA HIS A 33 5.46 -10.69 -18.09
C HIS A 33 6.09 -9.61 -18.99
N PRO A 34 7.05 -8.80 -18.50
CA PRO A 34 7.70 -7.75 -19.30
C PRO A 34 8.45 -8.27 -20.53
N GLU A 35 9.01 -9.48 -20.45
CA GLU A 35 9.69 -10.11 -21.60
C GLU A 35 8.69 -10.47 -22.71
N ASN A 36 7.46 -10.82 -22.33
CA ASN A 36 6.40 -11.19 -23.27
C ASN A 36 5.62 -9.97 -23.78
N TYR A 37 5.72 -8.82 -23.10
CA TYR A 37 5.21 -7.55 -23.59
C TYR A 37 5.92 -7.08 -24.87
N LYS A 38 7.24 -7.28 -24.95
CA LYS A 38 8.12 -6.83 -26.05
C LYS A 38 7.98 -7.64 -27.34
N LEU A 39 7.29 -8.78 -27.33
CA LEU A 39 7.04 -9.63 -28.51
C LEU A 39 6.16 -8.94 -29.59
N GLN A 40 5.84 -7.65 -29.43
CA GLN A 40 4.93 -6.87 -30.27
C GLN A 40 5.58 -5.88 -31.24
N THR A 41 6.90 -5.78 -31.32
CA THR A 41 7.53 -4.95 -32.37
C THR A 41 7.38 -5.54 -33.78
N ASN A 42 6.84 -6.77 -33.91
CA ASN A 42 6.58 -7.41 -35.20
C ASN A 42 5.07 -7.59 -35.46
N PRO A 43 4.43 -6.78 -36.33
CA PRO A 43 2.98 -6.81 -36.60
C PRO A 43 2.49 -8.07 -37.36
N ARG A 44 3.35 -9.07 -37.57
CA ARG A 44 3.04 -10.32 -38.31
C ARG A 44 2.90 -11.55 -37.43
N GLN A 45 3.13 -11.47 -36.12
CA GLN A 45 2.98 -12.61 -35.21
C GLN A 45 1.67 -12.53 -34.43
N ASP A 46 0.87 -13.58 -34.56
CA ASP A 46 -0.38 -13.76 -33.84
C ASP A 46 -0.07 -14.18 -32.39
N ASN A 47 0.09 -13.17 -31.52
CA ASN A 47 0.65 -13.27 -30.16
C ASN A 47 -0.08 -14.26 -29.24
N ASN A 48 -1.35 -14.52 -29.51
CA ASN A 48 -2.09 -15.54 -28.76
C ASN A 48 -1.49 -16.92 -29.01
N ASN A 49 -0.96 -17.20 -30.20
CA ASN A 49 -0.33 -18.48 -30.53
C ASN A 49 1.01 -18.64 -29.81
N THR A 50 1.76 -17.56 -29.59
CA THR A 50 3.00 -17.60 -28.79
C THR A 50 2.69 -17.87 -27.32
N ILE A 51 1.73 -17.14 -26.73
CA ILE A 51 1.29 -17.39 -25.35
C ILE A 51 0.68 -18.80 -25.22
N ALA A 52 -0.11 -19.26 -26.21
CA ALA A 52 -0.63 -20.64 -26.25
C ALA A 52 0.49 -21.68 -26.24
N SER A 53 1.55 -21.42 -27.01
CA SER A 53 2.69 -22.33 -27.11
C SER A 53 3.47 -22.38 -25.79
N LEU A 54 3.66 -21.25 -25.12
CA LEU A 54 4.28 -21.19 -23.80
C LEU A 54 3.42 -21.88 -22.74
N MET A 55 2.10 -21.66 -22.75
CA MET A 55 1.17 -22.38 -21.86
C MET A 55 1.20 -23.89 -22.11
N LYS A 56 1.27 -24.33 -23.38
CA LYS A 56 1.43 -25.75 -23.72
C LYS A 56 2.73 -26.33 -23.18
N GLN A 57 3.82 -25.56 -23.18
CA GLN A 57 5.09 -26.00 -22.62
C GLN A 57 5.04 -26.11 -21.09
N GLU A 58 4.35 -25.19 -20.40
CA GLU A 58 4.26 -25.20 -18.93
C GLU A 58 3.22 -26.20 -18.38
N LEU A 59 2.06 -26.29 -19.00
CA LEU A 59 0.90 -27.05 -18.49
C LEU A 59 0.64 -28.35 -19.25
N ASN A 60 1.37 -28.62 -20.34
CA ASN A 60 1.12 -29.73 -21.25
C ASN A 60 -0.33 -29.77 -21.80
N CYS A 61 -1.03 -28.63 -21.81
CA CYS A 61 -2.38 -28.47 -22.33
C CYS A 61 -2.42 -27.37 -23.42
N LEU A 62 -3.24 -27.56 -24.46
CA LEU A 62 -3.47 -26.54 -25.48
C LEU A 62 -4.73 -25.75 -25.08
N PRO A 63 -4.60 -24.48 -24.64
CA PRO A 63 -5.77 -23.68 -24.31
C PRO A 63 -6.57 -23.40 -25.58
N THR A 64 -7.83 -23.86 -25.60
CA THR A 64 -8.75 -23.73 -26.74
C THR A 64 -9.31 -22.32 -26.91
N ASP A 65 -9.40 -21.53 -25.83
CA ASP A 65 -9.87 -20.13 -25.87
C ASP A 65 -9.06 -19.21 -24.94
N ILE A 66 -7.92 -18.70 -25.43
CA ILE A 66 -7.08 -17.74 -24.71
C ILE A 66 -7.81 -16.41 -24.49
N GLN A 67 -8.67 -15.98 -25.41
CA GLN A 67 -9.30 -14.67 -25.33
C GLN A 67 -10.39 -14.65 -24.26
N GLY A 68 -11.23 -15.69 -24.19
CA GLY A 68 -12.22 -15.85 -23.13
C GLY A 68 -11.56 -15.92 -21.76
N ARG A 69 -10.54 -16.77 -21.61
CA ARG A 69 -9.77 -16.89 -20.36
C ARG A 69 -9.09 -15.60 -19.95
N LEU A 70 -8.51 -14.86 -20.90
CA LEU A 70 -7.90 -13.56 -20.61
C LEU A 70 -8.94 -12.55 -20.12
N ALA A 71 -10.17 -12.59 -20.66
CA ALA A 71 -11.26 -11.74 -20.18
C ALA A 71 -11.68 -12.11 -18.76
N GLU A 72 -11.70 -13.39 -18.41
CA GLU A 72 -11.95 -13.86 -17.04
C GLU A 72 -10.85 -13.42 -16.08
N VAL A 73 -9.57 -13.55 -16.49
CA VAL A 73 -8.43 -13.08 -15.69
C VAL A 73 -8.52 -11.58 -15.41
N ILE A 74 -8.86 -10.78 -16.42
CA ILE A 74 -9.03 -9.33 -16.26
C ILE A 74 -10.21 -9.01 -15.34
N ARG A 75 -11.32 -9.73 -15.47
CA ARG A 75 -12.48 -9.56 -14.60
C ARG A 75 -12.12 -9.79 -13.14
N GLU A 76 -11.39 -10.87 -12.85
CA GLU A 76 -10.98 -11.19 -11.48
C GLU A 76 -10.03 -10.12 -10.92
N LEU A 77 -9.09 -9.65 -11.74
CA LEU A 77 -8.19 -8.56 -11.37
C LEU A 77 -8.94 -7.29 -11.00
N VAL A 78 -9.93 -6.90 -11.81
CA VAL A 78 -10.74 -5.72 -11.53
C VAL A 78 -11.59 -5.91 -10.28
N ASN A 79 -12.21 -7.08 -10.10
CA ASN A 79 -13.02 -7.37 -8.91
C ASN A 79 -12.19 -7.26 -7.63
N GLN A 80 -10.99 -7.83 -7.61
CA GLN A 80 -10.15 -7.84 -6.42
C GLN A 80 -9.52 -6.47 -6.13
N TYR A 81 -9.05 -5.76 -7.16
CA TYR A 81 -8.30 -4.52 -7.00
C TYR A 81 -9.10 -3.25 -7.33
N GLN A 82 -10.44 -3.32 -7.34
CA GLN A 82 -11.32 -2.20 -7.71
C GLN A 82 -10.99 -0.90 -6.98
N LEU A 83 -10.78 -0.96 -5.66
CA LEU A 83 -10.46 0.23 -4.84
C LEU A 83 -9.12 0.87 -5.24
N GLU A 84 -8.13 0.05 -5.57
CA GLU A 84 -6.82 0.54 -6.04
C GLU A 84 -6.93 1.16 -7.43
N LEU A 85 -7.67 0.51 -8.32
CA LEU A 85 -7.93 0.98 -9.69
C LEU A 85 -8.66 2.33 -9.69
N ASP A 86 -9.69 2.48 -8.86
CA ASP A 86 -10.44 3.73 -8.71
C ASP A 86 -9.55 4.85 -8.17
N SER A 87 -8.70 4.54 -7.18
CA SER A 87 -7.73 5.51 -6.64
C SER A 87 -6.71 5.95 -7.68
N ASP A 88 -6.27 5.03 -8.54
CA ASP A 88 -5.36 5.30 -9.66
C ASP A 88 -6.08 5.91 -10.87
N LYS A 89 -7.38 6.23 -10.74
CA LYS A 89 -8.23 6.83 -11.78
C LYS A 89 -8.30 6.01 -13.07
N GLN A 90 -8.24 4.68 -12.94
CA GLN A 90 -8.40 3.77 -14.07
C GLN A 90 -9.88 3.58 -14.40
N GLU A 91 -10.22 3.55 -15.69
CA GLU A 91 -11.58 3.24 -16.14
C GLU A 91 -11.80 1.72 -16.17
N SER A 92 -11.59 1.04 -15.03
CA SER A 92 -11.55 -0.44 -14.95
C SER A 92 -12.82 -1.12 -15.43
N GLN A 93 -13.98 -0.45 -15.33
CA GLN A 93 -15.26 -0.95 -15.84
C GLN A 93 -15.28 -1.07 -17.38
N ASN A 94 -14.50 -0.26 -18.10
CA ASN A 94 -14.33 -0.38 -19.54
C ASN A 94 -13.49 -1.60 -19.91
N TRP A 95 -12.67 -2.12 -18.98
CA TRP A 95 -11.87 -3.33 -19.20
C TRP A 95 -12.73 -4.60 -19.21
N ILE A 96 -13.79 -4.62 -18.39
CA ILE A 96 -14.75 -5.74 -18.34
C ILE A 96 -15.83 -5.58 -19.42
N ASN A 97 -16.38 -4.37 -19.57
CA ASN A 97 -17.52 -4.09 -20.47
C ASN A 97 -17.06 -3.71 -21.88
N ARG A 98 -16.34 -4.62 -22.54
CA ARG A 98 -15.80 -4.40 -23.89
C ARG A 98 -16.87 -3.95 -24.87
N LYS A 99 -16.65 -2.81 -25.54
CA LYS A 99 -17.40 -2.47 -26.75
C LYS A 99 -16.86 -3.29 -27.93
N GLN A 100 -17.76 -3.73 -28.81
CA GLN A 100 -17.42 -4.49 -30.01
C GLN A 100 -16.35 -3.74 -30.83
N GLY A 101 -15.20 -4.37 -31.09
CA GLY A 101 -14.09 -3.77 -31.84
C GLY A 101 -12.92 -3.22 -31.01
N GLN A 102 -13.06 -3.06 -29.67
CA GLN A 102 -11.95 -2.61 -28.82
C GLN A 102 -10.88 -3.70 -28.65
N ARG A 103 -9.73 -3.54 -29.29
CA ARG A 103 -8.54 -4.40 -29.10
C ARG A 103 -7.58 -3.75 -28.10
N GLY A 104 -6.84 -4.56 -27.35
CA GLY A 104 -5.70 -4.06 -26.56
C GLY A 104 -5.94 -3.75 -25.07
N ILE A 105 -7.11 -4.04 -24.49
CA ILE A 105 -7.40 -3.77 -23.05
C ILE A 105 -6.38 -4.37 -22.10
N TRP A 106 -5.89 -5.58 -22.40
CA TRP A 106 -4.82 -6.20 -21.61
C TRP A 106 -3.55 -5.32 -21.55
N ARG A 107 -3.33 -4.38 -22.48
CA ARG A 107 -2.22 -3.41 -22.41
C ARG A 107 -2.46 -2.34 -21.36
N GLU A 108 -3.70 -1.88 -21.19
CA GLU A 108 -4.06 -0.94 -20.13
C GLU A 108 -3.90 -1.61 -18.77
N VAL A 109 -4.36 -2.86 -18.65
CA VAL A 109 -4.14 -3.69 -17.45
C VAL A 109 -2.64 -3.89 -17.19
N TYR A 110 -1.85 -4.17 -18.25
CA TYR A 110 -0.40 -4.28 -18.15
C TYR A 110 0.23 -2.97 -17.65
N GLN A 111 -0.13 -1.83 -18.24
CA GLN A 111 0.38 -0.52 -17.83
C GLN A 111 0.06 -0.26 -16.36
N TRP A 112 -1.18 -0.48 -15.93
CA TRP A 112 -1.54 -0.32 -14.53
C TRP A 112 -0.72 -1.25 -13.60
N LEU A 113 -0.55 -2.52 -13.98
CA LEU A 113 0.24 -3.47 -13.20
C LEU A 113 1.68 -3.00 -12.99
N TRP A 114 2.32 -2.46 -14.01
CA TRP A 114 3.74 -2.12 -13.96
C TRP A 114 4.02 -0.68 -13.53
N ASP A 115 3.12 0.26 -13.84
CA ASP A 115 3.31 1.68 -13.52
C ASP A 115 2.76 2.02 -12.12
N TYR A 116 1.79 1.25 -11.60
CA TYR A 116 1.15 1.54 -10.31
C TYR A 116 1.24 0.39 -9.31
N LYS A 117 0.84 -0.83 -9.69
CA LYS A 117 0.76 -1.95 -8.74
C LYS A 117 2.13 -2.49 -8.34
N PHE A 118 3.03 -2.67 -9.30
CA PHE A 118 4.38 -3.19 -9.08
C PHE A 118 5.22 -2.26 -8.19
N PRO A 119 5.31 -0.93 -8.42
CA PRO A 119 6.06 -0.05 -7.53
C PRO A 119 5.52 -0.05 -6.09
N ARG A 120 4.19 -0.12 -5.93
CA ARG A 120 3.56 -0.24 -4.60
C ARG A 120 3.91 -1.57 -3.92
N TRP A 121 3.87 -2.67 -4.67
CA TRP A 121 4.25 -4.00 -4.18
C TRP A 121 5.74 -4.09 -3.82
N GLU A 122 6.59 -3.46 -4.63
CA GLU A 122 8.04 -3.40 -4.42
C GLU A 122 8.37 -2.61 -3.15
N LEU A 123 7.74 -1.46 -2.95
CA LEU A 123 7.92 -0.68 -1.72
C LEU A 123 7.53 -1.48 -0.47
N ASP A 124 6.43 -2.22 -0.53
CA ASP A 124 6.00 -3.05 0.59
C ASP A 124 7.04 -4.16 0.88
N HIS A 125 7.51 -4.84 -0.15
CA HIS A 125 8.44 -5.97 -0.01
C HIS A 125 9.86 -5.58 0.40
N LEU A 126 10.36 -4.48 -0.14
CA LEU A 126 11.72 -4.02 0.14
C LEU A 126 11.81 -3.24 1.44
N TYR A 127 10.72 -2.57 1.86
CA TYR A 127 10.79 -1.64 2.98
C TYR A 127 9.78 -1.91 4.10
N TRP A 128 8.50 -2.10 3.78
CA TRP A 128 7.48 -2.27 4.82
C TRP A 128 7.64 -3.57 5.60
N GLU A 129 7.71 -4.71 4.90
CA GLU A 129 7.81 -6.02 5.55
C GLU A 129 9.11 -6.17 6.37
N PRO A 130 10.28 -5.76 5.87
CA PRO A 130 11.50 -5.77 6.68
C PRO A 130 11.44 -4.85 7.90
N LEU A 131 10.81 -3.69 7.79
CA LEU A 131 10.64 -2.78 8.92
C LEU A 131 9.68 -3.37 9.96
N LYS A 132 8.56 -3.93 9.51
CA LYS A 132 7.58 -4.64 10.35
C LYS A 132 8.20 -5.79 11.14
N GLN A 133 9.17 -6.50 10.57
CA GLN A 133 9.90 -7.57 11.25
C GLN A 133 10.90 -7.09 12.31
N GLN A 134 11.33 -5.83 12.25
CA GLN A 134 12.31 -5.24 13.18
C GLN A 134 11.67 -4.53 14.37
N VAL A 135 10.36 -4.29 14.34
CA VAL A 135 9.63 -3.59 15.38
C VAL A 135 8.94 -4.55 16.34
N TYR A 136 8.69 -4.10 17.56
CA TYR A 136 8.05 -4.90 18.60
C TYR A 136 6.55 -4.55 18.70
N ASP A 137 5.72 -5.52 19.03
CA ASP A 137 4.30 -5.32 19.31
C ASP A 137 4.09 -4.70 20.71
N GLU A 138 4.54 -3.46 20.87
CA GLU A 138 4.24 -2.64 22.05
C GLU A 138 3.05 -1.72 21.76
N ASN A 139 2.17 -1.49 22.74
CA ASN A 139 0.96 -0.66 22.56
C ASN A 139 1.24 0.85 22.62
N TRP A 140 2.02 1.39 21.68
CA TRP A 140 2.33 2.82 21.62
C TRP A 140 1.21 3.63 20.98
N ILE A 141 0.59 3.07 19.94
CA ILE A 141 -0.37 3.77 19.08
C ILE A 141 -1.78 3.55 19.60
N LYS A 142 -2.53 4.63 19.80
CA LYS A 142 -3.95 4.59 20.15
C LYS A 142 -4.74 5.51 19.24
N ILE A 143 -5.74 4.97 18.55
CA ILE A 143 -6.61 5.72 17.64
C ILE A 143 -8.02 5.73 18.24
N LYS A 144 -8.60 6.92 18.43
CA LYS A 144 -9.96 7.06 18.97
C LYS A 144 -10.79 8.08 18.18
N PRO A 145 -12.12 7.90 18.09
CA PRO A 145 -13.02 8.94 17.61
C PRO A 145 -12.95 10.20 18.47
N GLU A 146 -13.17 11.36 17.86
CA GLU A 146 -13.15 12.67 18.53
C GLU A 146 -14.11 12.77 19.75
N THR A 147 -15.21 12.03 19.73
CA THR A 147 -16.25 12.08 20.78
C THR A 147 -15.78 11.51 22.12
N VAL A 148 -14.69 10.74 22.15
CA VAL A 148 -14.14 10.15 23.38
C VAL A 148 -13.13 11.12 24.01
N ARG A 149 -13.63 12.07 24.81
CA ARG A 149 -12.83 13.16 25.41
C ARG A 149 -11.91 12.74 26.56
N ASN A 150 -12.09 11.55 27.12
CA ASN A 150 -11.25 11.05 28.21
C ASN A 150 -10.02 10.34 27.62
N TRP A 151 -8.95 11.12 27.46
CA TRP A 151 -7.64 10.70 26.93
C TRP A 151 -6.77 9.92 27.93
N GLU A 152 -7.38 9.30 28.94
CA GLU A 152 -6.64 8.46 29.87
C GLU A 152 -6.28 7.15 29.14
N LEU A 153 -4.97 6.87 29.06
CA LEU A 153 -4.45 5.61 28.57
C LEU A 153 -4.73 4.51 29.62
N LEU A 154 -5.99 4.10 29.76
CA LEU A 154 -6.28 2.80 30.34
C LEU A 154 -5.78 1.71 29.38
N GLU A 155 -5.23 0.66 29.94
CA GLU A 155 -4.92 -0.59 29.25
C GLU A 155 -6.24 -1.23 28.85
N LEU A 156 -6.62 -1.08 27.57
CA LEU A 156 -7.71 -1.84 26.98
C LEU A 156 -7.10 -2.83 25.99
N PRO A 157 -7.54 -4.10 26.00
CA PRO A 157 -7.07 -5.10 25.06
C PRO A 157 -7.66 -4.86 23.67
N GLU A 158 -6.90 -5.28 22.65
CA GLU A 158 -7.15 -5.25 21.20
C GLU A 158 -7.66 -3.94 20.55
N PRO A 159 -7.11 -3.53 19.40
CA PRO A 159 -7.59 -2.37 18.68
C PRO A 159 -9.02 -2.56 18.19
N GLU A 160 -9.95 -1.71 18.64
CA GLU A 160 -11.31 -1.66 18.14
C GLU A 160 -11.35 -1.27 16.64
N PRO A 161 -12.32 -1.80 15.85
CA PRO A 161 -12.50 -1.39 14.47
C PRO A 161 -12.75 0.12 14.32
N LEU A 162 -12.08 0.73 13.36
CA LEU A 162 -12.17 2.16 13.07
C LEU A 162 -13.31 2.47 12.09
N PRO A 163 -14.12 3.51 12.35
CA PRO A 163 -15.19 3.93 11.45
C PRO A 163 -14.66 4.67 10.20
N VAL A 164 -15.23 4.37 9.03
CA VAL A 164 -15.03 5.15 7.81
C VAL A 164 -15.66 6.55 7.95
N GLY A 165 -14.92 7.60 7.58
CA GLY A 165 -15.41 8.97 7.43
C GLY A 165 -15.54 9.80 8.72
N GLU A 166 -15.52 9.17 9.89
CA GLU A 166 -15.52 9.87 11.19
C GLU A 166 -14.13 10.46 11.49
N PRO A 167 -14.05 11.62 12.19
CA PRO A 167 -12.78 12.20 12.62
C PRO A 167 -12.14 11.37 13.74
N LEU A 168 -10.90 10.98 13.51
CA LEU A 168 -10.06 10.19 14.39
C LEU A 168 -8.87 11.01 14.89
N PHE A 169 -8.45 10.71 16.10
CA PHE A 169 -7.29 11.32 16.73
C PHE A 169 -6.36 10.20 17.16
N ILE A 170 -5.06 10.38 16.91
CA ILE A 170 -4.02 9.40 17.21
C ILE A 170 -3.20 9.91 18.38
N THR A 171 -3.01 9.07 19.39
CA THR A 171 -2.10 9.31 20.51
C THR A 171 -0.97 8.29 20.46
N ILE A 172 0.27 8.76 20.54
CA ILE A 172 1.45 7.91 20.51
C ILE A 172 2.27 8.19 21.76
N LYS A 173 2.53 7.15 22.56
CA LYS A 173 3.41 7.23 23.72
C LYS A 173 4.82 6.79 23.30
N LEU A 174 5.78 7.68 23.42
CA LEU A 174 7.18 7.40 23.10
C LEU A 174 7.90 6.74 24.29
N PRO A 175 8.91 5.89 24.01
CA PRO A 175 9.85 5.42 25.02
C PRO A 175 10.54 6.60 25.72
N PRO A 176 10.90 6.49 27.02
CA PRO A 176 11.41 7.60 27.82
C PRO A 176 12.66 8.32 27.27
N GLU A 177 13.50 7.61 26.51
CA GLU A 177 14.73 8.16 25.92
C GLU A 177 14.54 8.74 24.52
N SER A 178 13.37 8.53 23.91
CA SER A 178 13.07 8.99 22.56
C SER A 178 12.46 10.39 22.58
N ARG A 179 12.88 11.22 21.65
CA ARG A 179 12.48 12.63 21.54
C ARG A 179 11.87 12.97 20.18
N TYR A 180 11.87 12.04 19.25
CA TYR A 180 11.37 12.25 17.90
C TYR A 180 10.53 11.06 17.46
N LEU A 181 9.56 11.30 16.58
CA LEU A 181 8.61 10.29 16.08
C LEU A 181 8.50 10.36 14.57
N LEU A 182 8.73 9.26 13.89
CA LEU A 182 8.22 9.04 12.54
C LEU A 182 6.98 8.15 12.63
N LEU A 183 5.87 8.60 12.05
CA LEU A 183 4.66 7.79 11.96
C LEU A 183 4.37 7.48 10.50
N LEU A 184 4.57 6.23 10.12
CA LEU A 184 4.30 5.71 8.80
C LEU A 184 2.89 5.10 8.79
N HIS A 185 2.16 5.33 7.70
CA HIS A 185 0.83 4.79 7.45
C HIS A 185 0.79 4.05 6.12
N ARG A 186 0.25 2.82 6.17
CA ARG A 186 -0.05 1.97 5.01
C ARG A 186 -1.54 1.65 5.00
N GLY A 187 -2.27 2.27 4.08
CA GLY A 187 -3.62 1.86 3.71
C GLY A 187 -3.61 1.14 2.35
N ILE A 188 -4.81 0.74 1.90
CA ILE A 188 -4.99 0.10 0.58
C ILE A 188 -4.45 0.99 -0.55
N THR A 189 -4.80 2.28 -0.51
CA THR A 189 -4.53 3.22 -1.60
C THR A 189 -3.45 4.26 -1.26
N GLN A 190 -3.02 4.34 -0.01
CA GLN A 190 -2.14 5.40 0.48
C GLN A 190 -0.97 4.83 1.28
N ARG A 191 0.22 5.39 1.04
CA ARG A 191 1.48 5.07 1.72
C ARG A 191 2.19 6.36 2.01
N CYS A 192 2.18 6.80 3.27
CA CYS A 192 2.65 8.14 3.61
C CYS A 192 3.23 8.25 5.02
N PHE A 193 3.87 9.37 5.29
CA PHE A 193 4.29 9.80 6.61
C PHE A 193 3.22 10.72 7.20
N LEU A 194 2.57 10.29 8.27
CA LEU A 194 1.64 11.12 9.04
C LEU A 194 2.40 12.06 9.98
N CYS A 195 3.57 11.64 10.43
CA CYS A 195 4.50 12.45 11.22
C CYS A 195 5.92 12.25 10.67
N PRO A 196 6.61 13.31 10.19
CA PRO A 196 6.10 14.67 10.02
C PRO A 196 5.16 14.84 8.82
N SER A 197 4.15 15.72 8.93
CA SER A 197 3.30 16.18 7.82
C SER A 197 2.69 17.56 8.11
N MET A 198 2.55 18.44 7.12
CA MET A 198 1.87 19.76 7.32
C MET A 198 0.42 19.61 7.78
N VAL A 199 -0.25 18.55 7.33
CA VAL A 199 -1.69 18.35 7.57
C VAL A 199 -1.95 17.91 8.99
N PHE A 200 -1.15 16.98 9.52
CA PHE A 200 -1.44 16.31 10.78
C PHE A 200 -0.40 16.56 11.86
N ALA A 201 0.89 16.60 11.53
CA ALA A 201 1.94 16.75 12.53
C ALA A 201 3.20 17.40 11.94
N PRO A 202 3.26 18.73 11.80
CA PRO A 202 4.41 19.38 11.15
C PRO A 202 5.69 19.26 11.98
N GLN A 203 5.60 19.03 13.29
CA GLN A 203 6.75 18.83 14.16
C GLN A 203 6.85 17.36 14.55
N TYR A 204 7.93 16.69 14.14
CA TYR A 204 8.17 15.31 14.55
C TYR A 204 8.93 15.18 15.88
N ARG A 205 9.34 16.31 16.47
CA ARG A 205 9.91 16.37 17.81
C ARG A 205 8.80 16.32 18.85
N ALA A 206 9.02 15.53 19.90
CA ALA A 206 8.14 15.42 21.04
C ALA A 206 8.71 16.25 22.21
N ASP A 207 8.00 17.29 22.62
CA ASP A 207 8.35 18.03 23.84
C ASP A 207 8.03 17.21 25.10
N GLU A 208 6.97 16.39 25.02
CA GLU A 208 6.57 15.40 26.01
C GLU A 208 6.73 13.99 25.45
N ASN A 209 6.70 12.96 26.30
CA ASN A 209 6.75 11.55 25.85
C ASN A 209 5.43 11.09 25.18
N VAL A 210 4.54 12.02 24.79
CA VAL A 210 3.27 11.74 24.14
C VAL A 210 3.08 12.72 22.99
N ILE A 211 2.83 12.21 21.78
CA ILE A 211 2.44 12.99 20.62
C ILE A 211 0.97 12.74 20.31
N ARG A 212 0.23 13.80 19.97
CA ARG A 212 -1.17 13.74 19.55
C ARG A 212 -1.31 14.28 18.14
N LEU A 213 -2.02 13.54 17.30
CA LEU A 213 -2.35 13.94 15.93
C LEU A 213 -3.87 14.13 15.82
N PRO A 214 -4.35 15.19 15.15
CA PRO A 214 -3.53 16.29 14.61
C PRO A 214 -2.90 17.17 15.70
N GLN A 215 -1.69 17.68 15.45
CA GLN A 215 -1.00 18.66 16.30
C GLN A 215 -1.66 20.03 16.22
N THR A 216 -1.54 20.85 17.27
CA THR A 216 -2.27 22.13 17.36
C THR A 216 -1.82 23.15 16.31
N GLU A 217 -0.57 23.05 15.88
CA GLU A 217 0.06 23.82 14.82
C GLU A 217 -0.21 23.27 13.41
N SER A 218 -0.84 22.09 13.29
CA SER A 218 -1.13 21.48 11.99
C SER A 218 -2.21 22.24 11.23
N TYR A 219 -2.17 22.16 9.90
CA TYR A 219 -3.12 22.87 9.04
C TYR A 219 -4.58 22.51 9.34
N TRP A 220 -4.89 21.22 9.54
CA TRP A 220 -6.27 20.80 9.82
C TRP A 220 -6.75 21.20 11.22
N TYR A 221 -5.87 21.19 12.22
CA TYR A 221 -6.25 21.64 13.54
C TYR A 221 -6.56 23.15 13.55
N GLN A 222 -5.68 23.96 12.97
CA GLN A 222 -5.85 25.42 12.93
C GLN A 222 -7.07 25.87 12.12
N GLN A 223 -7.32 25.24 10.97
CA GLN A 223 -8.37 25.70 10.05
C GLN A 223 -9.73 25.10 10.37
N LYS A 224 -9.77 23.82 10.79
CA LYS A 224 -11.03 23.08 10.85
C LYS A 224 -11.29 22.43 12.21
N LYS A 225 -10.27 22.28 13.06
CA LYS A 225 -10.34 21.48 14.31
C LYS A 225 -10.85 20.05 14.06
N ILE A 226 -10.52 19.45 12.92
CA ILE A 226 -10.99 18.12 12.53
C ILE A 226 -9.85 17.11 12.66
N GLY A 227 -10.15 15.91 13.16
CA GLY A 227 -9.26 14.76 13.17
C GLY A 227 -8.96 14.15 11.79
N ILE A 228 -8.12 13.12 11.76
CA ILE A 228 -7.82 12.29 10.59
C ILE A 228 -9.07 11.53 10.16
N ARG A 229 -9.35 11.42 8.85
CA ARG A 229 -10.50 10.67 8.34
C ARG A 229 -10.03 9.56 7.42
N LEU A 230 -10.43 8.33 7.73
CA LEU A 230 -10.18 7.17 6.88
C LEU A 230 -11.33 7.06 5.89
N THR A 231 -11.03 7.07 4.59
CA THR A 231 -12.05 7.08 3.52
C THR A 231 -12.32 5.71 2.93
N THR A 232 -11.41 4.76 3.13
CA THR A 232 -11.43 3.46 2.46
C THR A 232 -11.56 2.35 3.51
N PRO A 233 -12.60 1.50 3.45
CA PRO A 233 -12.70 0.34 4.33
C PRO A 233 -11.61 -0.68 3.97
N GLY A 234 -11.08 -1.39 4.97
CA GLY A 234 -9.94 -2.28 4.77
C GLY A 234 -9.13 -2.54 6.03
N THR A 235 -7.87 -2.86 5.85
CA THR A 235 -6.87 -2.85 6.92
C THR A 235 -5.96 -1.65 6.70
N ASP A 236 -5.80 -0.85 7.76
CA ASP A 236 -4.80 0.18 7.84
C ASP A 236 -3.72 -0.26 8.83
N GLU A 237 -2.46 -0.14 8.43
CA GLU A 237 -1.32 -0.47 9.26
C GLU A 237 -0.48 0.79 9.55
N TYR A 238 0.12 0.80 10.73
CA TYR A 238 0.92 1.90 11.22
C TYR A 238 2.24 1.37 11.78
N ILE A 239 3.32 2.06 11.48
CA ILE A 239 4.60 1.87 12.16
C ILE A 239 5.01 3.21 12.77
N ALA A 240 5.13 3.22 14.08
CA ALA A 240 5.72 4.33 14.83
C ALA A 240 7.19 4.03 15.09
N ILE A 241 8.08 4.93 14.67
CA ILE A 241 9.51 4.85 14.94
C ILE A 241 9.87 5.99 15.89
N ALA A 242 10.28 5.64 17.10
CA ALA A 242 10.74 6.59 18.09
C ALA A 242 12.28 6.69 18.02
N LEU A 243 12.80 7.91 17.91
CA LEU A 243 14.24 8.18 17.73
C LEU A 243 14.77 8.98 18.92
N LYS A 244 16.01 8.69 19.33
CA LYS A 244 16.72 9.47 20.36
C LYS A 244 17.21 10.81 19.83
N GLU A 245 17.56 10.87 18.55
CA GLU A 245 18.17 12.02 17.89
C GLU A 245 17.36 12.46 16.67
N ALA A 246 17.55 13.72 16.26
CA ALA A 246 16.92 14.26 15.07
C ALA A 246 17.59 13.68 13.82
N LEU A 247 16.80 13.49 12.77
CA LEU A 247 17.31 13.10 11.45
C LEU A 247 17.44 14.33 10.57
N ASP A 248 18.52 14.37 9.81
CA ASP A 248 18.79 15.44 8.85
C ASP A 248 18.39 15.01 7.43
N PHE A 249 17.09 14.78 7.25
CA PHE A 249 16.51 14.48 5.93
C PHE A 249 15.63 15.64 5.48
N ASP A 250 15.82 16.10 4.24
CA ASP A 250 15.08 17.25 3.69
C ASP A 250 13.56 17.05 3.75
N TRP A 251 13.10 15.81 3.51
CA TRP A 251 11.68 15.47 3.47
C TRP A 251 11.01 15.36 4.85
N LEU A 252 11.79 15.44 5.94
CA LEU A 252 11.26 15.54 7.30
C LEU A 252 10.84 16.96 7.68
N ASN A 253 11.05 17.93 6.79
CA ASN A 253 10.57 19.29 6.91
C ASN A 253 9.42 19.51 5.90
N PRO A 254 8.16 19.29 6.31
CA PRO A 254 7.02 19.38 5.39
C PRO A 254 6.91 20.77 4.75
N THR A 255 6.60 20.80 3.45
CA THR A 255 6.53 22.05 2.68
C THR A 255 5.11 22.30 2.18
N LYS A 256 4.86 23.50 1.64
CA LYS A 256 3.56 23.80 1.00
C LYS A 256 3.36 23.03 -0.31
N GLN A 257 4.44 22.59 -0.96
CA GLN A 257 4.36 21.75 -2.17
C GLN A 257 3.98 20.31 -1.85
N GLU A 258 4.34 19.82 -0.66
CA GLU A 258 4.04 18.45 -0.22
C GLU A 258 3.50 18.44 1.20
N LEU A 259 2.17 18.46 1.30
CA LEU A 259 1.49 18.57 2.59
C LEU A 259 1.58 17.30 3.43
N ILE A 260 1.61 16.13 2.79
CA ILE A 260 1.79 14.82 3.43
C ILE A 260 2.86 14.08 2.63
N PRO A 261 4.04 13.83 3.21
CA PRO A 261 5.10 13.14 2.49
C PRO A 261 4.70 11.70 2.14
N ASN A 262 4.81 11.32 0.87
CA ASN A 262 4.57 9.93 0.43
C ASN A 262 5.82 9.07 0.60
N TRP A 263 5.62 7.74 0.60
CA TRP A 263 6.73 6.80 0.49
C TRP A 263 7.30 6.84 -0.93
N THR A 264 8.61 7.00 -1.05
CA THR A 264 9.36 6.84 -2.28
C THR A 264 10.54 5.93 -2.01
N SER A 265 11.06 5.25 -3.03
CA SER A 265 12.21 4.35 -2.86
C SER A 265 13.38 5.07 -2.19
N ASP A 266 13.70 6.28 -2.65
CA ASP A 266 14.80 7.10 -2.10
C ASP A 266 14.60 7.41 -0.61
N ARG A 267 13.39 7.82 -0.20
CA ARG A 267 13.11 8.14 1.22
C ARG A 267 13.17 6.91 2.11
N MET A 268 12.62 5.80 1.63
CA MET A 268 12.60 4.56 2.38
C MET A 268 14.00 3.93 2.47
N GLU A 269 14.83 4.07 1.44
CA GLU A 269 16.24 3.66 1.44
C GLU A 269 17.06 4.50 2.42
N GLN A 270 16.90 5.84 2.40
CA GLN A 270 17.54 6.72 3.39
C GLN A 270 17.17 6.36 4.82
N LEU A 271 15.87 6.13 5.07
CA LEU A 271 15.37 5.76 6.40
C LEU A 271 15.94 4.42 6.84
N LEU A 272 15.80 3.36 6.03
CA LEU A 272 16.30 2.03 6.40
C LEU A 272 17.82 1.99 6.56
N GLY A 273 18.56 2.71 5.71
CA GLY A 273 20.01 2.84 5.83
C GLY A 273 20.39 3.41 7.19
N TRP A 274 19.78 4.53 7.58
CA TRP A 274 20.05 5.14 8.88
C TRP A 274 19.65 4.24 10.06
N LEU A 275 18.49 3.57 10.00
CA LEU A 275 18.04 2.66 11.06
C LEU A 275 18.98 1.47 11.24
N SER A 276 19.52 0.96 10.12
CA SER A 276 20.47 -0.16 10.12
C SER A 276 21.83 0.26 10.69
N ASP A 277 22.29 1.47 10.39
CA ASP A 277 23.55 2.01 10.89
C ASP A 277 23.48 2.41 12.37
N ASN A 278 22.27 2.64 12.92
CA ASN A 278 22.06 3.17 14.27
C ASN A 278 21.07 2.34 15.11
N PRO A 279 21.27 1.01 15.28
CA PRO A 279 20.28 0.12 15.88
C PRO A 279 19.94 0.42 17.36
N SER A 280 20.80 1.16 18.08
CA SER A 280 20.57 1.57 19.47
C SER A 280 19.90 2.94 19.63
N SER A 281 19.72 3.68 18.53
CA SER A 281 19.22 5.05 18.52
C SER A 281 17.74 5.16 18.17
N TRP A 282 17.07 4.02 17.96
CA TRP A 282 15.65 3.96 17.66
C TRP A 282 14.97 2.75 18.28
N GLN A 283 13.65 2.83 18.38
CA GLN A 283 12.76 1.72 18.70
C GLN A 283 11.50 1.89 17.84
N GLY A 284 10.80 0.80 17.54
CA GLY A 284 9.57 0.90 16.77
C GLY A 284 8.45 0.01 17.27
N CYS A 285 7.24 0.42 16.92
CA CYS A 285 5.97 -0.23 17.22
C CYS A 285 5.18 -0.41 15.93
N TYR A 286 4.64 -1.60 15.71
CA TYR A 286 3.68 -1.89 14.65
C TYR A 286 2.27 -2.04 15.22
N GLN A 287 1.27 -1.56 14.49
CA GLN A 287 -0.12 -1.85 14.81
C GLN A 287 -1.01 -1.85 13.56
N GLU A 288 -1.96 -2.78 13.53
CA GLU A 288 -3.01 -2.84 12.51
C GLU A 288 -4.39 -2.52 13.07
N PHE A 289 -5.22 -1.91 12.22
CA PHE A 289 -6.60 -1.58 12.53
C PHE A 289 -7.50 -1.98 11.36
N LYS A 290 -8.65 -2.60 11.68
CA LYS A 290 -9.71 -2.85 10.70
C LYS A 290 -10.56 -1.59 10.55
N VAL A 291 -10.72 -1.11 9.32
CA VAL A 291 -11.56 0.04 8.97
C VAL A 291 -12.85 -0.45 8.35
N VAL A 292 -13.99 -0.14 8.98
CA VAL A 292 -15.30 -0.68 8.60
C VAL A 292 -16.31 0.43 8.32
N LYS A 293 -17.18 0.20 7.33
CA LYS A 293 -18.41 1.00 7.17
C LYS A 293 -19.37 0.60 8.28
N ARG A 294 -19.82 1.58 9.05
CA ARG A 294 -20.92 1.38 10.00
C ARG A 294 -22.26 1.42 9.27
#